data_AF-A0A938PF64-F1
#
_entry.id   AF-A0A938PF64-F1
#
_cell.length_a   1.000
_cell.length_b   1.000
_cell.length_c   1.000
_cell.angle_alpha   90.00
_cell.angle_beta   90.00
_cell.angle_gamma   90.00
#
_symmetry.space_group_name_H-M   'P 1'
#
loop_
_entity.id
_entity.type
_entity.pdbx_description
1 polymer ?
#
loop_
_entity_poly.entity_id
_entity_poly.type
_entity_poly.pdbx_seq_one_letter_code
_entity_poly.pdbx_strand_id
1 'polypeptide(L)'
;MKLTIIIIFSLLVISCGGYNSSILQKSEKSFLKFVGNKELITFSVDEGIRIPNNLEIELYEIKPGKHNIKVYRDNRLIVDRTIFVDNQTIFEVVLP
;
A
#
# COMPACT_ATOMS: atom_id res chain seq x y z
N MET A 1 33.58 4.23 -52.01
CA MET A 1 33.31 2.95 -51.31
C MET A 1 33.68 2.99 -49.83
N LYS A 2 34.88 3.44 -49.44
CA LYS A 2 35.27 3.54 -48.01
C LYS A 2 34.41 4.53 -47.21
N LEU A 3 34.05 5.68 -47.81
CA LEU A 3 33.26 6.72 -47.15
C LEU A 3 31.78 6.31 -46.94
N THR A 4 31.22 5.54 -47.88
CA THR A 4 29.84 5.03 -47.78
C THR A 4 29.68 3.99 -46.67
N ILE A 5 30.70 3.17 -46.43
CA ILE A 5 30.71 2.19 -45.33
C ILE A 5 30.72 2.90 -43.96
N ILE A 6 31.47 4.00 -43.83
CA ILE A 6 31.57 4.77 -42.58
C ILE A 6 30.22 5.41 -42.22
N ILE A 7 29.50 5.95 -43.21
CA ILE A 7 28.18 6.58 -43.01
C ILE A 7 27.14 5.55 -42.55
N ILE A 8 27.13 4.36 -43.16
CA ILE A 8 26.23 3.27 -42.77
C ILE A 8 26.51 2.78 -41.35
N PHE A 9 27.79 2.69 -40.95
CA PHE A 9 28.16 2.29 -39.59
C PHE A 9 27.78 3.35 -38.53
N SER A 10 27.85 4.63 -38.90
CA SER A 10 27.44 5.75 -38.02
C SER A 10 25.93 5.81 -37.78
N LEU A 11 25.11 5.28 -38.68
CA LEU A 11 23.65 5.27 -38.53
C LEU A 11 23.17 4.17 -37.56
N LEU A 12 23.94 3.09 -37.40
CA LEU A 12 23.58 1.97 -36.51
C LEU A 12 23.72 2.30 -35.02
N VAL A 13 24.67 3.17 -34.65
CA VAL A 13 24.93 3.54 -33.24
C VAL A 13 23.89 4.49 -32.62
N ILE A 14 23.01 5.10 -33.43
CA ILE A 14 21.97 6.02 -32.94
C ILE A 14 20.70 5.26 -32.50
N SER A 15 20.57 3.97 -32.84
CA SER A 15 19.38 3.17 -32.52
C SER A 15 19.32 2.61 -31.10
N CYS A 16 20.40 2.70 -30.32
CA CYS A 16 20.43 2.30 -28.91
C CYS A 16 19.89 3.40 -27.96
N GLY A 17 18.83 4.10 -28.39
CA GLY A 17 18.01 4.94 -27.51
C GLY A 17 17.23 4.07 -26.53
N GLY A 18 17.94 3.56 -25.52
CA GLY A 18 17.40 2.73 -24.46
C GLY A 18 16.21 3.43 -23.83
N TYR A 19 15.02 2.88 -24.08
CA TYR A 19 13.82 3.25 -23.36
C TYR A 19 14.10 2.96 -21.89
N ASN A 20 14.31 4.01 -21.10
CA ASN A 20 14.14 3.93 -19.65
C ASN A 20 12.64 3.75 -19.38
N SER A 21 12.11 2.57 -19.71
CA SER A 21 10.88 2.09 -19.12
C SER A 21 11.21 1.73 -17.68
N SER A 22 11.45 2.77 -16.86
CA SER A 22 11.30 2.64 -15.43
C SER A 22 9.88 2.15 -15.22
N ILE A 23 9.75 0.88 -14.84
CA ILE A 23 8.49 0.32 -14.43
C ILE A 23 8.15 1.11 -13.17
N LEU A 24 7.27 2.11 -13.31
CA LEU A 24 6.74 2.86 -12.18
C LEU A 24 5.85 1.87 -11.43
N GLN A 25 6.45 1.06 -10.56
CA GLN A 25 5.71 0.14 -9.71
C GLN A 25 4.80 0.99 -8.85
N LYS A 26 3.51 0.95 -9.17
CA LYS A 26 2.47 1.62 -8.41
C LYS A 26 2.61 1.13 -6.98
N SER A 27 2.86 2.05 -6.05
CA SER A 27 3.02 1.75 -4.62
C SER A 27 1.88 0.84 -4.18
N GLU A 28 2.25 -0.28 -3.57
CA GLU A 28 1.32 -1.27 -3.06
C GLU A 28 0.65 -0.71 -1.80
N LYS A 29 -0.48 -0.02 -1.99
CA LYS A 29 -1.26 0.55 -0.91
C LYS A 29 -2.51 -0.29 -0.69
N SER A 30 -2.74 -0.66 0.56
CA SER A 30 -3.98 -1.27 1.01
C SER A 30 -4.56 -0.45 2.15
N PHE A 31 -5.82 -0.68 2.49
CA PHE A 31 -6.51 0.13 3.50
C PHE A 31 -7.28 -0.72 4.49
N LEU A 32 -7.39 -0.23 5.71
CA LEU A 32 -8.33 -0.70 6.72
C LEU A 32 -9.50 0.26 6.83
N LYS A 33 -10.70 -0.30 6.94
CA LYS A 33 -11.93 0.44 7.22
C LYS A 33 -12.63 -0.18 8.42
N PHE A 34 -13.00 0.64 9.39
CA PHE A 34 -13.82 0.19 10.52
C PHE A 34 -15.31 0.32 10.18
N VAL A 35 -16.07 -0.76 10.40
CA VAL A 35 -17.51 -0.82 10.11
C VAL A 35 -18.27 -1.05 11.41
N GLY A 36 -19.32 -0.26 11.68
CA GLY A 36 -20.10 -0.31 12.93
C GLY A 36 -19.92 0.94 13.79
N ASN A 37 -20.05 0.81 15.11
CA ASN A 37 -19.90 1.93 16.03
C ASN A 37 -18.42 2.28 16.24
N LYS A 38 -18.03 3.43 15.66
CA LYS A 38 -16.67 3.98 15.65
C LYS A 38 -16.38 4.97 16.79
N GLU A 39 -17.33 5.20 17.69
CA GLU A 39 -17.15 6.12 18.80
C GLU A 39 -16.15 5.60 19.83
N LEU A 40 -15.26 6.49 20.27
CA LEU A 40 -14.30 6.25 21.36
C LEU A 40 -13.42 5.00 21.17
N ILE A 41 -13.17 4.60 19.93
CA ILE A 41 -12.28 3.47 19.63
C ILE A 41 -10.83 3.94 19.48
N THR A 42 -9.91 3.11 19.95
CA THR A 42 -8.49 3.18 19.64
C THR A 42 -8.07 1.87 19.02
N PHE A 43 -7.09 1.86 18.12
CA PHE A 43 -6.62 0.64 17.47
C PHE A 43 -5.11 0.61 17.36
N SER A 44 -4.55 -0.58 17.21
CA SER A 44 -3.13 -0.82 16.96
C SER A 44 -2.95 -1.89 15.89
N VAL A 45 -1.95 -1.70 15.04
CA VAL A 45 -1.54 -2.65 13.99
C VAL A 45 -0.16 -3.18 14.36
N ASP A 46 0.04 -4.50 14.32
CA ASP A 46 1.31 -5.20 14.56
C ASP A 46 2.01 -4.79 15.86
N GLU A 47 1.24 -4.75 16.96
CA GLU A 47 1.73 -4.33 18.29
C GLU A 47 2.28 -2.89 18.35
N GLY A 48 1.99 -2.08 17.32
CA GLY A 48 2.34 -0.67 17.27
C GLY A 48 1.58 0.21 18.27
N ILE A 49 1.83 1.51 18.15
CA ILE A 49 1.21 2.53 19.00
C ILE A 49 -0.32 2.50 18.83
N ARG A 50 -1.04 2.69 19.94
CA ARG A 50 -2.49 2.86 19.90
C ARG A 50 -2.85 4.21 19.30
N ILE A 51 -3.60 4.18 18.21
CA ILE A 51 -4.06 5.35 17.47
C ILE A 51 -5.54 5.57 17.80
N PRO A 52 -5.96 6.77 18.22
CA PRO A 52 -7.37 7.10 18.32
C PRO A 52 -8.00 7.14 16.94
N ASN A 53 -9.17 6.53 16.79
CA ASN A 53 -9.91 6.60 15.54
C ASN A 53 -10.44 8.03 15.35
N ASN A 54 -10.10 8.64 14.22
CA ASN A 54 -10.64 9.92 13.81
C ASN A 54 -11.87 9.64 12.94
N LEU A 55 -13.03 10.18 13.32
CA LEU A 55 -14.27 9.97 12.58
C LEU A 55 -14.24 10.56 11.16
N GLU A 56 -13.36 11.52 10.89
CA GLU A 56 -13.13 12.10 9.56
C GLU A 56 -12.25 11.19 8.67
N ILE A 57 -11.50 10.26 9.27
CA ILE A 57 -10.66 9.32 8.54
C ILE A 57 -11.46 8.04 8.32
N GLU A 58 -11.86 7.82 7.06
CA GLU A 58 -12.59 6.60 6.69
C GLU A 58 -11.66 5.40 6.44
N LEU A 59 -10.46 5.67 5.91
CA LEU A 59 -9.51 4.65 5.46
C LEU A 59 -8.14 4.88 6.09
N TYR A 60 -7.58 3.81 6.66
CA TYR A 60 -6.23 3.79 7.23
C TYR A 60 -5.31 3.02 6.30
N GLU A 61 -4.27 3.68 5.77
CA GLU A 61 -3.30 3.02 4.90
C GLU A 61 -2.52 1.95 5.67
N ILE A 62 -2.46 0.75 5.11
CA ILE A 62 -1.61 -0.34 5.59
C ILE A 62 -0.87 -0.97 4.41
N LYS A 63 0.22 -1.67 4.73
CA LYS A 63 0.91 -2.48 3.72
C LYS A 63 0.09 -3.74 3.42
N PRO A 64 0.18 -4.30 2.21
CA PRO A 64 -0.30 -5.65 1.98
C PRO A 64 0.49 -6.65 2.83
N GLY A 65 -0.16 -7.72 3.24
CA GLY A 65 0.44 -8.79 4.02
C GLY A 65 -0.37 -9.23 5.23
N LYS A 66 0.30 -9.94 6.14
CA LYS A 66 -0.26 -10.42 7.40
C LYS A 66 -0.12 -9.34 8.46
N HIS A 67 -1.24 -9.00 9.12
CA HIS A 67 -1.27 -8.02 10.20
C HIS A 67 -2.04 -8.52 11.41
N ASN A 68 -1.62 -8.13 12.61
CA ASN A 68 -2.44 -8.26 13.82
C ASN A 68 -3.11 -6.93 14.15
N ILE A 69 -4.44 -6.92 14.19
CA ILE A 69 -5.26 -5.75 14.51
C ILE A 69 -5.88 -5.95 15.88
N LYS A 70 -5.63 -4.99 16.77
CA LYS A 70 -6.32 -4.87 18.05
C LYS A 70 -7.11 -3.59 18.08
N VAL A 71 -8.40 -3.68 18.41
CA VAL A 71 -9.28 -2.52 18.60
C VAL A 71 -9.79 -2.52 20.03
N TYR A 72 -9.77 -1.34 20.63
CA TYR A 72 -10.18 -1.09 21.99
C TYR A 72 -11.28 -0.03 21.99
N ARG A 73 -12.26 -0.18 22.87
CA ARG A 73 -13.27 0.84 23.16
C ARG A 73 -13.22 1.12 24.66
N ASP A 74 -13.10 2.38 25.05
CA ASP A 74 -12.91 2.76 26.45
C ASP A 74 -11.82 1.95 27.15
N ASN A 75 -10.68 1.77 26.45
CA ASN A 75 -9.52 1.01 26.89
C ASN A 75 -9.74 -0.52 27.09
N ARG A 76 -10.93 -1.05 26.75
CA ARG A 76 -11.22 -2.48 26.73
C ARG A 76 -11.02 -3.06 25.33
N LEU A 77 -10.29 -4.17 25.23
CA LEU A 77 -10.11 -4.89 23.96
C LEU A 77 -11.45 -5.46 23.48
N ILE A 78 -11.86 -5.10 22.26
CA ILE A 78 -13.11 -5.54 21.63
C ILE A 78 -12.88 -6.34 20.34
N VAL A 79 -11.72 -6.18 19.71
CA VAL A 79 -11.29 -6.96 18.54
C VAL A 79 -9.83 -7.31 18.71
N ASP A 80 -9.46 -8.57 18.50
CA ASP A 80 -8.09 -9.04 18.33
C ASP A 80 -8.08 -10.08 17.22
N ARG A 81 -7.54 -9.71 16.05
CA ARG A 81 -7.60 -10.56 14.85
C ARG A 81 -6.31 -10.47 14.06
N THR A 82 -5.90 -11.61 13.54
CA THR A 82 -4.93 -11.66 12.45
C THR A 82 -5.68 -11.58 11.13
N ILE A 83 -5.25 -10.69 10.24
CA ILE A 83 -5.84 -10.47 8.92
C ILE A 83 -4.76 -10.62 7.85
N PHE A 84 -5.19 -10.94 6.63
CA PHE A 84 -4.34 -10.98 5.45
C PHE A 84 -4.93 -10.00 4.45
N VAL A 85 -4.14 -9.02 4.05
CA VAL A 85 -4.58 -7.92 3.19
C VAL A 85 -3.82 -8.01 1.88
N ASP A 86 -4.55 -8.17 0.79
CA ASP A 86 -3.98 -8.20 -0.56
C ASP A 86 -3.66 -6.79 -1.06
N ASN A 87 -2.87 -6.70 -2.12
CA ASN A 87 -2.51 -5.44 -2.75
C ASN A 87 -3.75 -4.73 -3.33
N GLN A 88 -3.85 -3.42 -3.13
CA GLN A 88 -4.96 -2.58 -3.63
C GLN A 88 -6.34 -2.99 -3.10
N THR A 89 -6.40 -3.53 -1.88
CA THR A 89 -7.66 -3.92 -1.24
C THR A 89 -8.00 -3.04 -0.03
N ILE A 90 -9.29 -3.01 0.29
CA ILE A 90 -9.80 -2.45 1.54
C ILE A 90 -10.25 -3.64 2.39
N PHE A 91 -9.67 -3.78 3.57
CA PHE A 91 -10.09 -4.77 4.55
C PHE A 91 -11.02 -4.12 5.58
N GLU A 92 -12.22 -4.69 5.72
CA GLU A 92 -13.22 -4.19 6.66
C GLU A 92 -13.14 -4.90 8.02
N VAL A 93 -12.93 -4.12 9.07
CA VAL A 93 -12.96 -4.59 10.46
C VAL A 93 -14.32 -4.24 11.05
N VAL A 94 -15.20 -5.25 11.11
CA VAL A 94 -16.52 -5.11 11.73
C VAL A 94 -16.37 -5.05 13.25
N LEU A 95 -16.86 -3.96 13.83
CA LEU A 95 -16.86 -3.69 15.26
C LEU A 95 -18.14 -4.23 15.93
N PRO A 96 -18.03 -4.81 17.13
CA PRO A 96 -19.18 -5.21 17.94
C PRO A 96 -19.93 -4.01 18.55
#